data_AF-A0A7S0IVX6-F1
#
_entry.id   AF-A0A7S0IVX6-F1
#
_cell.length_a   1.000
_cell.length_b   1.000
_cell.length_c   1.000
_cell.angle_alpha   90.00
_cell.angle_beta   90.00
_cell.angle_gamma   90.00
#
_symmetry.space_group_name_H-M   'P 1'
#
loop_
_entity.id
_entity.type
_entity.pdbx_description
1 polymer ?
#
loop_
_entity_poly.entity_id
_entity_poly.type
_entity_poly.pdbx_seq_one_letter_code
_entity_poly.pdbx_strand_id
1 'polypeptide(L)'
;MLSDAYMLPTLGRWATSFGEWAVGQAAQAAVAQVAAVPQLSRPPLSPLSLMQSGGVARLLPLPARFTDLFPVRATCRRTGCSPDEPALCMLCGRLLCAGSACCKVNGVGALTQHAAVCGRGTGLFFLLYKCSTVLIRGLHAAYAFSVYVDEHGEEDSGLRRGLPLMVDSKRVAQLEHLWASHGVAREVVLERTVRDRVIRDNYW
;
A
#
# COMPACT_ATOMS: atom_id res chain seq x y z
N MET A 1 -51.83 60.00 -21.31
CA MET A 1 -52.85 59.47 -20.39
C MET A 1 -53.59 58.39 -21.14
N LEU A 2 -53.65 57.17 -20.58
CA LEU A 2 -54.51 56.03 -20.97
C LEU A 2 -54.23 55.47 -22.39
N SER A 3 -54.36 54.20 -22.71
CA SER A 3 -54.56 52.94 -21.99
C SER A 3 -54.47 51.83 -23.05
N ASP A 4 -54.37 50.59 -22.58
CA ASP A 4 -54.86 49.37 -23.24
C ASP A 4 -54.10 48.75 -24.44
N ALA A 5 -53.58 47.57 -24.11
CA ALA A 5 -53.92 46.29 -24.73
C ALA A 5 -53.93 46.19 -26.26
N TYR A 6 -52.87 45.54 -26.77
CA TYR A 6 -52.96 44.73 -27.98
C TYR A 6 -52.51 43.31 -27.67
N MET A 7 -53.49 42.40 -27.67
CA MET A 7 -53.26 40.98 -27.92
C MET A 7 -53.14 40.73 -29.43
N LEU A 8 -52.43 39.63 -29.74
CA LEU A 8 -52.53 38.71 -30.88
C LEU A 8 -51.41 38.83 -31.94
N PRO A 9 -51.10 37.73 -32.68
CA PRO A 9 -50.98 36.34 -32.23
C PRO A 9 -49.79 35.59 -32.88
N THR A 10 -49.56 34.35 -32.41
CA THR A 10 -49.02 33.16 -33.13
C THR A 10 -48.10 33.35 -34.34
N LEU A 11 -46.86 32.84 -34.21
CA LEU A 11 -46.08 32.02 -35.16
C LEU A 11 -44.69 31.84 -34.52
N GLY A 12 -44.14 30.67 -34.21
CA GLY A 12 -44.52 29.29 -34.35
C GLY A 12 -43.27 28.44 -34.09
N ARG A 13 -43.49 27.19 -33.64
CA ARG A 13 -42.53 26.05 -33.65
C ARG A 13 -41.37 26.28 -32.66
N TRP A 14 -40.94 25.34 -31.82
CA TRP A 14 -40.69 23.90 -31.93
C TRP A 14 -40.81 23.34 -30.49
N ALA A 15 -41.81 22.51 -30.18
CA ALA A 15 -41.67 21.04 -30.08
C ALA A 15 -40.46 20.59 -29.24
N THR A 16 -40.52 19.69 -28.26
CA THR A 16 -41.56 18.93 -27.55
C THR A 16 -40.80 18.22 -26.42
N SER A 17 -41.43 18.02 -25.26
CA SER A 17 -41.22 16.91 -24.33
C SER A 17 -39.79 16.58 -23.85
N PHE A 18 -39.42 17.09 -22.67
CA PHE A 18 -38.51 16.37 -21.77
C PHE A 18 -39.30 15.25 -21.07
N GLY A 19 -39.46 14.14 -21.79
CA GLY A 19 -39.97 12.89 -21.26
C GLY A 19 -38.85 12.08 -20.61
N GLU A 20 -39.15 11.58 -19.42
CA GLU A 20 -38.42 10.55 -18.68
C GLU A 20 -37.93 9.42 -19.58
N TRP A 21 -36.62 9.17 -19.59
CA TRP A 21 -36.08 7.92 -20.10
C TRP A 21 -35.32 7.18 -18.99
N ALA A 22 -35.96 6.10 -18.58
CA ALA A 22 -35.42 5.02 -17.79
C ALA A 22 -34.20 4.40 -18.49
N VAL A 23 -33.12 4.26 -17.75
CA VAL A 23 -32.06 3.27 -18.01
C VAL A 23 -32.20 2.28 -16.86
N GLY A 24 -32.85 1.13 -17.02
CA GLY A 24 -32.41 0.07 -17.90
C GLY A 24 -31.89 -1.07 -17.02
N GLN A 25 -32.81 -1.82 -16.40
CA GLN A 25 -32.51 -3.12 -15.82
C GLN A 25 -32.19 -4.10 -16.95
N ALA A 26 -30.93 -4.46 -17.12
CA ALA A 26 -30.51 -5.69 -17.78
C ALA A 26 -29.04 -5.97 -17.46
N ALA A 27 -28.81 -7.10 -16.78
CA ALA A 27 -27.65 -8.00 -16.89
C ALA A 27 -27.23 -8.57 -15.54
N GLN A 28 -28.11 -9.40 -14.96
CA GLN A 28 -27.63 -10.61 -14.33
C GLN A 28 -26.98 -11.47 -15.42
N ALA A 29 -25.66 -11.48 -15.51
CA ALA A 29 -24.86 -12.57 -16.10
C ALA A 29 -23.37 -12.19 -16.10
N ALA A 30 -22.65 -12.57 -15.04
CA ALA A 30 -21.26 -13.02 -15.11
C ALA A 30 -20.73 -13.30 -13.70
N VAL A 31 -21.29 -14.33 -13.04
CA VAL A 31 -20.48 -15.11 -12.11
C VAL A 31 -19.59 -15.99 -12.97
N ALA A 32 -18.41 -15.50 -13.32
CA ALA A 32 -17.37 -16.31 -13.94
C ALA A 32 -15.99 -15.71 -13.64
N GLN A 33 -15.28 -16.40 -12.74
CA GLN A 33 -13.84 -16.34 -12.56
C GLN A 33 -13.31 -15.08 -11.85
N VAL A 34 -13.59 -15.00 -10.54
CA VAL A 34 -12.60 -14.47 -9.61
C VAL A 34 -11.40 -15.40 -9.70
N ALA A 35 -10.46 -15.09 -10.61
CA ALA A 35 -9.15 -15.72 -10.60
C ALA A 35 -8.59 -15.51 -9.20
N ALA A 36 -8.44 -16.62 -8.48
CA ALA A 36 -7.80 -16.65 -7.19
C ALA A 36 -6.42 -16.01 -7.34
N VAL A 37 -6.33 -14.74 -6.91
CA VAL A 37 -5.03 -14.12 -6.67
C VAL A 37 -4.36 -15.03 -5.65
N PRO A 38 -3.17 -15.59 -5.92
CA PRO A 38 -2.43 -16.28 -4.90
C PRO A 38 -2.05 -15.21 -3.89
N GLN A 39 -2.86 -15.11 -2.83
CA GLN A 39 -2.49 -14.39 -1.64
C GLN A 39 -1.09 -14.93 -1.30
N LEU A 40 -0.09 -14.07 -1.14
CA LEU A 40 1.16 -14.40 -0.44
C LEU A 40 0.88 -14.70 1.05
N SER A 41 -0.31 -15.19 1.38
CA SER A 41 -0.70 -15.64 2.70
C SER A 41 -0.01 -16.97 2.97
N ARG A 42 1.13 -16.87 3.62
CA ARG A 42 1.61 -17.96 4.46
C ARG A 42 0.46 -18.37 5.41
N PRO A 43 0.13 -19.66 5.55
CA PRO A 43 -0.88 -20.09 6.51
C PRO A 43 -0.48 -19.62 7.92
N PRO A 44 -1.45 -19.37 8.83
CA PRO A 44 -1.14 -18.97 10.20
C PRO A 44 -0.27 -20.06 10.84
N LEU A 45 0.99 -19.72 11.12
CA LEU A 45 1.92 -20.65 11.74
C LEU A 45 1.39 -21.00 13.14
N SER A 46 1.19 -22.29 13.39
CA SER A 46 0.88 -22.81 14.71
C SER A 46 2.05 -22.47 15.66
N PRO A 47 1.77 -22.15 16.94
CA PRO A 47 2.80 -21.75 17.91
C PRO A 47 3.88 -22.82 18.16
N LEU A 48 3.65 -24.07 17.71
CA LEU A 48 4.57 -25.20 17.85
C LEU A 48 5.54 -25.40 16.68
N SER A 49 5.41 -24.66 15.57
CA SER A 49 6.36 -24.78 14.44
C SER A 49 7.60 -23.89 14.59
N LEU A 50 7.77 -23.23 15.74
CA LEU A 50 8.84 -22.26 16.02
C LEU A 50 10.11 -22.89 16.61
N MET A 51 10.30 -24.21 16.53
CA MET A 51 11.50 -24.89 17.08
C MET A 51 12.33 -25.70 16.08
N GLN A 52 12.04 -25.70 14.78
CA GLN A 52 12.88 -26.35 13.77
C GLN A 52 12.81 -25.48 12.51
N SER A 53 13.87 -24.83 12.04
CA SER A 53 15.25 -25.27 11.82
C SER A 53 16.22 -24.09 11.97
N GLY A 54 17.49 -24.35 12.28
CA GLY A 54 18.59 -23.37 12.31
C GLY A 54 18.93 -22.76 10.93
N GLY A 55 17.93 -22.24 10.23
CA GLY A 55 18.06 -21.43 9.03
C GLY A 55 17.94 -19.96 9.39
N VAL A 56 18.79 -19.13 8.80
CA VAL A 56 18.73 -17.67 8.87
C VAL A 56 17.28 -17.23 8.62
N ALA A 57 16.73 -16.33 9.45
CA ALA A 57 15.38 -15.81 9.27
C ALA A 57 15.28 -15.08 7.92
N ARG A 58 14.85 -15.79 6.88
CA ARG A 58 14.75 -15.25 5.52
C ARG A 58 13.53 -14.35 5.40
N LEU A 59 13.68 -13.26 4.66
CA LEU A 59 12.58 -12.39 4.30
C LEU A 59 11.68 -13.08 3.27
N LEU A 60 10.47 -12.54 3.09
CA LEU A 60 9.57 -12.99 2.03
C LEU A 60 10.28 -12.90 0.67
N PRO A 61 10.26 -13.96 -0.15
CA PRO A 61 10.78 -13.87 -1.50
C PRO A 61 9.92 -12.89 -2.30
N LEU A 62 10.54 -11.78 -2.72
CA LEU A 62 9.92 -10.75 -3.52
C LEU A 62 10.02 -11.12 -5.02
N PRO A 63 9.01 -10.79 -5.85
CA PRO A 63 9.10 -10.92 -7.30
C PRO A 63 10.31 -10.16 -7.87
N ALA A 64 10.94 -10.74 -8.89
CA ALA A 64 12.15 -10.16 -9.48
C ALA A 64 11.92 -8.77 -10.07
N ARG A 65 10.75 -8.54 -10.67
CA ARG A 65 10.35 -7.25 -11.24
C ARG A 65 9.38 -6.53 -10.32
N PHE A 66 9.59 -5.23 -10.14
CA PHE A 66 8.66 -4.39 -9.39
C PHE A 66 7.27 -4.33 -10.06
N THR A 67 7.21 -4.40 -11.39
CA THR A 67 5.96 -4.41 -12.16
C THR A 67 5.07 -5.62 -11.87
N ASP A 68 5.60 -6.70 -11.30
CA ASP A 68 4.77 -7.85 -10.89
C ASP A 68 4.15 -7.64 -9.49
N LEU A 69 4.74 -6.72 -8.70
CA LEU A 69 4.35 -6.37 -7.34
C LEU A 69 3.34 -5.19 -7.34
N PHE A 70 3.57 -4.18 -8.18
CA PHE A 70 2.75 -2.97 -8.30
C PHE A 70 1.26 -3.19 -8.66
N PRO A 71 0.89 -4.11 -9.60
CA PRO A 71 -0.50 -4.29 -10.03
C PRO A 71 -1.35 -5.04 -9.01
N VAL A 72 -0.77 -5.47 -7.87
CA VAL A 72 -1.56 -5.97 -6.76
C VAL A 72 -2.40 -4.83 -6.23
N ARG A 73 -3.65 -4.75 -6.72
CA ARG A 73 -4.68 -3.84 -6.21
C ARG A 73 -4.87 -4.12 -4.73
N ALA A 74 -4.11 -3.39 -3.92
CA ALA A 74 -4.26 -3.43 -2.48
C ALA A 74 -5.65 -2.86 -2.18
N THR A 75 -6.52 -3.71 -1.67
CA THR A 75 -7.79 -3.28 -1.10
C THR A 75 -7.65 -3.39 0.41
N CYS A 76 -8.05 -2.33 1.11
CA CYS A 76 -8.07 -2.36 2.55
C CYS A 76 -9.09 -3.40 3.01
N ARG A 77 -8.66 -4.42 3.79
CA ARG A 77 -9.60 -5.43 4.32
C ARG A 77 -10.63 -4.86 5.29
N ARG A 78 -10.36 -3.70 5.90
CA ARG A 78 -11.27 -3.06 6.88
C ARG A 78 -12.30 -2.14 6.22
N THR A 79 -11.92 -1.42 5.18
CA THR A 79 -12.76 -0.38 4.56
C THR A 79 -13.18 -0.71 3.14
N GLY A 80 -12.56 -1.69 2.48
CA GLY A 80 -12.77 -2.01 1.07
C GLY A 80 -12.16 -1.00 0.09
N CYS A 81 -11.77 0.19 0.57
CA CYS A 81 -11.17 1.24 -0.25
C CYS A 81 -9.72 0.91 -0.65
N SER A 82 -9.26 1.52 -1.73
CA SER A 82 -7.84 1.55 -2.09
C SER A 82 -7.06 2.38 -1.05
N PRO A 83 -5.99 1.83 -0.44
CA PRO A 83 -5.13 2.62 0.43
C PRO A 83 -4.36 3.66 -0.37
N ASP A 84 -4.19 4.85 0.21
CA ASP A 84 -3.39 5.92 -0.38
C ASP A 84 -1.93 5.49 -0.58
N GLU A 85 -1.38 4.77 0.41
CA GLU A 85 -0.02 4.26 0.37
C GLU A 85 0.01 2.80 0.84
N PRO A 86 -0.08 1.81 -0.06
CA PRO A 86 0.00 0.41 0.32
C PRO A 86 1.42 0.03 0.73
N ALA A 87 1.54 -0.69 1.86
CA ALA A 87 2.79 -1.25 2.35
C ALA A 87 2.72 -2.78 2.43
N LEU A 88 3.78 -3.44 2.01
CA LEU A 88 3.96 -4.88 2.13
C LEU A 88 4.84 -5.20 3.34
N CYS A 89 4.37 -6.05 4.24
CA CYS A 89 5.21 -6.58 5.31
C CYS A 89 6.18 -7.63 4.76
N MET A 90 7.48 -7.38 4.86
CA MET A 90 8.51 -8.30 4.33
C MET A 90 8.72 -9.56 5.20
N LEU A 91 8.08 -9.61 6.37
CA LEU A 91 8.14 -10.77 7.28
C LEU A 91 7.02 -11.78 6.99
N CYS A 92 5.79 -11.30 6.75
CA CYS A 92 4.61 -12.14 6.60
C CYS A 92 3.91 -12.04 5.23
N GLY A 93 4.30 -11.10 4.37
CA GLY A 93 3.71 -10.89 3.05
C GLY A 93 2.34 -10.22 3.04
N ARG A 94 1.88 -9.66 4.18
CA ARG A 94 0.59 -8.96 4.26
C ARG A 94 0.69 -7.55 3.70
N LEU A 95 -0.27 -7.16 2.86
CA LEU A 95 -0.48 -5.79 2.43
C LEU A 95 -1.31 -5.01 3.47
N LEU A 96 -0.87 -3.80 3.77
CA LEU A 96 -1.40 -2.90 4.81
C LEU A 96 -1.59 -1.49 4.25
N CYS A 97 -2.48 -0.72 4.87
CA CYS A 97 -2.63 0.70 4.60
C CYS A 97 -1.56 1.47 5.38
N ALA A 98 -0.74 2.26 4.70
CA ALA A 98 0.27 3.12 5.29
C ALA A 98 -0.11 4.58 5.06
N GLY A 99 0.24 5.49 5.97
CA GLY A 99 0.21 6.95 5.75
C GLY A 99 -1.17 7.59 5.69
N SER A 100 -2.23 6.78 5.59
CA SER A 100 -3.62 7.19 5.60
C SER A 100 -4.24 7.07 7.01
N ALA A 101 -5.31 7.82 7.29
CA ALA A 101 -6.13 7.61 8.48
C ALA A 101 -6.87 6.25 8.46
N CYS A 102 -6.97 5.63 7.29
CA CYS A 102 -7.54 4.30 7.12
C CYS A 102 -6.76 3.28 7.96
N CYS A 103 -7.48 2.46 8.72
CA CYS A 103 -6.96 1.47 9.66
C CYS A 103 -6.22 2.00 10.90
N LYS A 104 -6.16 3.32 11.13
CA LYS A 104 -5.61 3.88 12.37
C LYS A 104 -6.50 3.51 13.57
N VAL A 105 -5.92 2.99 14.65
CA VAL A 105 -6.65 2.61 15.88
C VAL A 105 -6.02 3.31 17.06
N ASN A 106 -6.80 4.07 17.83
CA ASN A 106 -6.32 4.83 19.00
C ASN A 106 -5.11 5.73 18.70
N GLY A 107 -5.07 6.35 17.52
CA GLY A 107 -3.94 7.19 17.10
C GLY A 107 -2.68 6.41 16.69
N VAL A 108 -2.71 5.08 16.69
CA VAL A 108 -1.63 4.20 16.21
C VAL A 108 -1.90 3.74 14.78
N GLY A 109 -0.93 3.96 13.89
CA GLY A 109 -1.04 3.54 12.50
C GLY A 109 -1.01 2.02 12.32
N ALA A 110 -1.45 1.56 11.14
CA ALA A 110 -1.66 0.14 10.89
C ALA A 110 -0.34 -0.65 10.79
N LEU A 111 0.74 -0.05 10.29
CA LEU A 111 2.04 -0.71 10.23
C LEU A 111 2.63 -0.83 11.64
N THR A 112 2.50 0.20 12.48
CA THR A 112 2.93 0.14 13.88
C THR A 112 2.18 -0.96 14.65
N GLN A 113 0.85 -1.01 14.49
CA GLN A 113 0.03 -2.08 15.08
C GLN A 113 0.45 -3.47 14.56
N HIS A 114 0.71 -3.58 13.26
CA HIS A 114 1.15 -4.84 12.67
C HIS A 114 2.54 -5.25 13.14
N ALA A 115 3.47 -4.31 13.30
CA ALA A 115 4.81 -4.57 13.82
C ALA A 115 4.77 -5.10 15.25
N ALA A 116 3.86 -4.60 16.09
CA ALA A 116 3.64 -5.11 17.44
C ALA A 116 3.25 -6.60 17.45
N VAL A 117 2.40 -7.02 16.51
CA VAL A 117 1.91 -8.41 16.42
C VAL A 117 2.88 -9.33 15.65
N CYS A 118 3.36 -8.90 14.49
CA CYS A 118 4.15 -9.72 13.57
C CYS A 118 5.63 -9.83 13.98
N GLY A 119 6.20 -8.75 14.50
CA GLY A 119 7.64 -8.68 14.82
C GLY A 119 7.92 -8.17 16.24
N ARG A 120 6.96 -8.35 17.16
CA ARG A 120 7.08 -8.01 18.60
C ARG A 120 7.55 -6.58 18.84
N GLY A 121 7.04 -5.65 18.05
CA GLY A 121 7.34 -4.21 18.12
C GLY A 121 8.46 -3.77 17.19
N THR A 122 9.04 -4.66 16.38
CA THR A 122 9.96 -4.31 15.29
C THR A 122 9.39 -4.80 13.97
N GLY A 123 9.52 -4.05 12.88
CA GLY A 123 8.93 -4.45 11.60
C GLY A 123 9.68 -3.90 10.39
N LEU A 124 9.60 -4.66 9.31
CA LEU A 124 10.14 -4.34 7.99
C LEU A 124 9.00 -4.27 6.98
N PHE A 125 8.84 -3.10 6.39
CA PHE A 125 7.76 -2.82 5.46
C PHE A 125 8.33 -2.22 4.18
N PHE A 126 7.75 -2.57 3.04
CA PHE A 126 8.10 -1.99 1.76
C PHE A 126 6.90 -1.18 1.23
N LEU A 127 7.10 0.12 1.01
CA LEU A 127 6.09 1.01 0.48
C LEU A 127 6.08 0.90 -1.05
N LEU A 128 4.95 0.45 -1.61
CA LEU A 128 4.85 0.19 -3.05
C LEU A 128 5.01 1.49 -3.86
N TYR A 129 4.26 2.53 -3.52
CA TYR A 129 4.26 3.76 -4.33
C TYR A 129 5.50 4.61 -4.14
N LYS A 130 6.15 4.55 -2.97
CA LYS A 130 7.42 5.24 -2.73
C LYS A 130 8.63 4.43 -3.16
N CYS A 131 8.49 3.13 -3.44
CA CYS A 131 9.60 2.21 -3.70
C CYS A 131 10.70 2.36 -2.64
N SER A 132 10.33 2.30 -1.37
CA SER A 132 11.26 2.49 -0.26
C SER A 132 10.90 1.57 0.90
N THR A 133 11.92 1.15 1.64
CA THR A 133 11.75 0.33 2.84
C THR A 133 11.53 1.25 4.05
N VAL A 134 10.59 0.87 4.91
CA VAL A 134 10.37 1.50 6.21
C VAL A 134 10.68 0.50 7.30
N LEU A 135 11.54 0.94 8.22
CA LEU A 135 11.86 0.24 9.45
C LEU A 135 11.01 0.82 10.58
N ILE A 136 10.38 -0.06 11.36
CA ILE A 136 9.57 0.34 12.51
C ILE A 136 10.15 -0.28 13.77
N ARG A 137 10.24 0.54 14.83
CA ARG A 137 10.54 0.11 16.18
C ARG A 137 9.66 0.86 17.19
N GLY A 138 8.77 0.14 17.85
CA GLY A 138 7.80 0.75 18.78
C GLY A 138 6.95 1.77 18.03
N LEU A 139 6.95 3.01 18.51
CA LEU A 139 6.19 4.12 17.91
C LEU A 139 6.99 4.88 16.83
N HIS A 140 8.27 4.55 16.69
CA HIS A 140 9.21 5.23 15.80
C HIS A 140 9.36 4.48 14.49
N ALA A 141 9.51 5.24 13.42
CA ALA A 141 9.81 4.72 12.10
C ALA A 141 10.95 5.52 11.46
N ALA A 142 11.66 4.86 10.54
CA ALA A 142 12.69 5.45 9.71
C ALA A 142 12.60 4.86 8.29
N TYR A 143 12.93 5.66 7.28
CA TYR A 143 13.15 5.17 5.93
C TYR A 143 14.52 4.50 5.84
N ALA A 144 14.61 3.44 5.06
CA ALA A 144 15.85 2.75 4.70
C ALA A 144 15.94 2.62 3.17
N PHE A 145 16.99 1.95 2.69
CA PHE A 145 17.22 1.71 1.28
C PHE A 145 16.09 0.91 0.62
N SER A 146 15.84 1.16 -0.65
CA SER A 146 14.91 0.36 -1.47
C SER A 146 15.52 -1.00 -1.78
N VAL A 147 14.70 -2.06 -1.77
CA VAL A 147 15.11 -3.39 -2.23
C VAL A 147 15.11 -3.50 -3.76
N TYR A 148 14.33 -2.63 -4.42
CA TYR A 148 14.21 -2.55 -5.87
C TYR A 148 15.06 -1.40 -6.40
N VAL A 149 15.89 -1.70 -7.40
CA VAL A 149 16.83 -0.77 -8.03
C VAL A 149 16.76 -0.86 -9.54
N ASP A 150 17.22 0.18 -10.24
CA ASP A 150 17.38 0.13 -11.69
C ASP A 150 18.62 -0.71 -12.10
N GLU A 151 18.86 -0.81 -13.41
CA GLU A 151 20.02 -1.53 -13.98
C GLU A 151 21.37 -0.97 -13.53
N HIS A 152 21.41 0.28 -13.04
CA HIS A 152 22.61 0.95 -12.54
C HIS A 152 22.76 0.83 -11.02
N GLY A 153 21.80 0.20 -10.33
CA GLY A 153 21.80 0.04 -8.88
C GLY A 153 21.26 1.26 -8.11
N GLU A 154 20.66 2.22 -8.82
CA GLU A 154 20.09 3.44 -8.25
C GLU A 154 18.64 3.22 -7.80
N GLU A 155 18.23 3.97 -6.78
CA GLU A 155 16.86 3.97 -6.29
C GLU A 155 15.98 4.92 -7.11
N ASP A 156 14.74 4.51 -7.42
CA ASP A 156 13.73 5.40 -7.98
C ASP A 156 12.63 5.70 -6.95
N SER A 157 12.97 6.57 -6.00
CA SER A 157 12.05 7.00 -4.95
C SER A 157 10.81 7.66 -5.56
N GLY A 158 9.65 7.04 -5.36
CA GLY A 158 8.38 7.52 -5.89
C GLY A 158 8.17 7.27 -7.38
N LEU A 159 8.93 6.35 -8.00
CA LEU A 159 8.78 5.94 -9.40
C LEU A 159 8.79 7.14 -10.38
N ARG A 160 9.57 8.18 -10.08
CA ARG A 160 9.56 9.43 -10.85
C ARG A 160 10.28 9.28 -12.18
N ARG A 161 11.30 8.41 -12.24
CA ARG A 161 12.06 8.14 -13.46
C ARG A 161 11.32 7.15 -14.35
N GLY A 162 10.48 6.29 -13.77
CA GLY A 162 9.68 5.32 -14.50
C GLY A 162 10.52 4.20 -15.12
N LEU A 163 11.72 3.97 -14.58
CA LEU A 163 12.61 2.92 -15.05
C LEU A 163 12.16 1.56 -14.52
N PRO A 164 12.44 0.47 -15.27
CA PRO A 164 12.18 -0.87 -14.77
C PRO A 164 13.06 -1.13 -13.53
N LEU A 165 12.42 -1.44 -12.41
CA LEU A 165 13.12 -1.78 -11.17
C LEU A 165 13.14 -3.29 -10.96
N MET A 166 14.32 -3.79 -10.60
CA MET A 166 14.61 -5.18 -10.33
C MET A 166 15.03 -5.36 -8.87
N VAL A 167 14.73 -6.53 -8.30
CA VAL A 167 15.16 -6.86 -6.94
C VAL A 167 16.68 -7.05 -6.91
N ASP A 168 17.37 -6.33 -6.02
CA ASP A 168 18.81 -6.54 -5.82
C ASP A 168 19.08 -7.52 -4.67
N SER A 169 19.71 -8.64 -5.01
CA SER A 169 20.01 -9.72 -4.05
C SER A 169 20.94 -9.27 -2.91
N LYS A 170 21.85 -8.32 -3.15
CA LYS A 170 22.77 -7.82 -2.10
C LYS A 170 22.00 -7.01 -1.06
N ARG A 171 21.12 -6.11 -1.50
CA ARG A 171 20.25 -5.33 -0.63
C ARG A 171 19.27 -6.19 0.15
N VAL A 172 18.69 -7.23 -0.46
CA VAL A 172 17.87 -8.22 0.26
C VAL A 172 18.71 -8.90 1.36
N ALA A 173 19.91 -9.38 1.03
CA ALA A 173 20.79 -10.04 2.00
C ALA A 173 21.21 -9.11 3.15
N GLN A 174 21.48 -7.83 2.87
CA GLN A 174 21.75 -6.81 3.89
C GLN A 174 20.55 -6.65 4.83
N LEU A 175 19.34 -6.61 4.28
CA LEU A 175 18.12 -6.47 5.07
C LEU A 175 17.81 -7.72 5.90
N GLU A 176 18.05 -8.91 5.34
CA GLU A 176 18.00 -10.19 6.07
C GLU A 176 19.02 -10.22 7.21
N HIS A 177 20.25 -9.75 6.96
CA HIS A 177 21.27 -9.65 8.00
C HIS A 177 20.89 -8.66 9.10
N LEU A 178 20.33 -7.49 8.74
CA LEU A 178 19.84 -6.50 9.69
C LEU A 178 18.72 -7.07 10.58
N TRP A 179 17.83 -7.88 9.98
CA TRP A 179 16.78 -8.56 10.72
C TRP A 179 17.33 -9.66 11.64
N ALA A 180 18.19 -10.54 11.11
CA ALA A 180 18.77 -11.66 11.85
C ALA A 180 19.69 -11.21 13.01
N SER A 181 20.36 -10.07 12.86
CA SER A 181 21.19 -9.46 13.91
C SER A 181 20.40 -8.63 14.93
N HIS A 182 19.06 -8.54 14.79
CA HIS A 182 18.21 -7.64 15.58
C HIS A 182 18.64 -6.16 15.52
N GLY A 183 19.34 -5.76 14.46
CA GLY A 183 19.90 -4.41 14.28
C GLY A 183 18.89 -3.34 13.86
N VAL A 184 17.66 -3.72 13.46
CA VAL A 184 16.63 -2.77 12.98
C VAL A 184 16.35 -1.65 13.99
N ALA A 185 16.31 -1.97 15.29
CA ALA A 185 16.07 -0.96 16.32
C ALA A 185 17.18 0.10 16.38
N ARG A 186 18.44 -0.33 16.26
CA ARG A 186 19.60 0.55 16.20
C ARG A 186 19.53 1.43 14.95
N GLU A 187 19.20 0.85 13.80
CA GLU A 187 19.12 1.57 12.54
C GLU A 187 18.05 2.67 12.58
N VAL A 188 16.87 2.38 13.13
CA VAL A 188 15.80 3.38 13.31
C VAL A 188 16.27 4.54 14.20
N VAL A 189 17.00 4.26 15.27
CA VAL A 189 17.53 5.30 16.16
C VAL A 189 18.58 6.14 15.43
N LEU A 190 19.54 5.50 14.75
CA LEU A 190 20.60 6.18 14.00
C LEU A 190 20.01 7.09 12.91
N GLU A 191 19.09 6.58 12.10
CA GLU A 191 18.46 7.34 11.03
C GLU A 191 17.68 8.56 11.55
N ARG A 192 17.05 8.45 12.72
CA ARG A 192 16.36 9.59 13.36
C ARG A 192 17.33 10.60 13.98
N THR A 193 18.54 10.19 14.35
CA THR A 193 19.60 11.10 14.84
C THR A 193 20.32 11.79 13.69
N VAL A 194 20.55 11.08 12.58
CA VAL A 194 21.32 11.58 11.43
C VAL A 194 20.47 12.44 10.50
N ARG A 195 19.20 12.07 10.25
CA ARG A 195 18.34 12.81 9.33
C ARG A 195 17.56 13.90 10.06
N ASP A 196 17.62 15.11 9.50
CA ASP A 196 16.85 16.28 9.95
C ASP A 196 15.33 16.09 9.82
N ARG A 197 14.90 15.34 8.78
CA ARG A 197 13.48 15.03 8.55
C ARG A 197 13.09 13.71 9.19
N VAL A 198 12.53 13.80 10.38
CA VAL A 198 12.04 12.65 11.15
C VAL A 198 10.57 12.37 10.85
N ILE A 199 10.24 11.08 10.67
CA ILE A 199 8.85 10.63 10.58
C ILE A 199 8.18 10.81 11.95
N ARG A 200 7.01 11.48 11.96
CA ARG A 200 6.19 11.65 13.17
C ARG A 200 5.87 10.31 13.81
N ASP A 201 5.83 10.28 15.14
CA ASP A 201 5.52 9.06 15.88
C ASP A 201 4.10 8.57 15.54
N ASN A 202 3.92 7.25 15.44
CA ASN A 202 2.65 6.61 15.08
C ASN A 202 2.03 7.09 13.75
N TYR A 203 2.86 7.57 12.83
CA TYR A 203 2.40 7.97 11.51
C TYR A 203 1.97 6.76 10.66
N TRP A 204 2.70 5.63 10.78
CA TRP A 204 2.54 4.44 9.96
C TRP A 204 1.76 3.31 10.62
#